data_AF-A0A529Y336-F1
#
_entry.id   AF-A0A529Y336-F1
#
_cell.length_a   1.000
_cell.length_b   1.000
_cell.length_c   1.000
_cell.angle_alpha   90.00
_cell.angle_beta   90.00
_cell.angle_gamma   90.00
#
_symmetry.space_group_name_H-M   'P 1'
#
loop_
_entity.id
_entity.type
_entity.pdbx_description
1 polymer ?
#
loop_
_entity_poly.entity_id
_entity_poly.type
_entity_poly.pdbx_seq_one_letter_code
_entity_poly.pdbx_strand_id
1 'polypeptide(L)' 'MDEAVSAADANRRFSHILRAVREGQSYVVTSHGRPV' A
#
# COMPACT_ATOMS: atom_id res chain seq x y z
N MET A 1 0.51 -12.00 3.68
CA MET A 1 0.58 -11.15 4.89
C MET A 1 0.59 -9.73 4.38
N ASP A 2 -0.34 -8.90 4.82
CA ASP A 2 -0.56 -7.61 4.18
C ASP A 2 0.58 -6.65 4.52
N GLU A 3 1.20 -6.06 3.51
CA GLU A 3 2.34 -5.16 3.68
C GLU A 3 1.83 -3.78 4.11
N ALA A 4 2.29 -3.29 5.26
CA ALA A 4 1.95 -1.96 5.72
C ALA A 4 2.69 -0.90 4.90
N VAL A 5 1.95 0.00 4.26
CA VAL A 5 2.48 1.11 3.47
C VAL A 5 1.95 2.43 4.02
N SER A 6 2.79 3.46 4.11
CA SER A 6 2.30 4.79 4.48
C SER A 6 1.45 5.36 3.35
N ALA A 7 0.44 6.18 3.66
CA ALA A 7 -0.36 6.86 2.63
C ALA A 7 0.53 7.69 1.68
N ALA A 8 1.61 8.27 2.20
CA ALA A 8 2.57 9.03 1.40
C ALA A 8 3.34 8.13 0.42
N ASP A 9 3.78 6.94 0.85
CA ASP A 9 4.43 5.97 -0.03
C ASP A 9 3.47 5.35 -1.04
N ALA A 10 2.23 5.10 -0.63
CA ALA A 10 1.18 4.62 -1.52
C ALA A 10 0.98 5.59 -2.70
N ASN A 11 0.95 6.88 -2.43
CA ASN A 11 0.85 7.91 -3.46
C ASN A 11 2.11 8.02 -4.33
N ARG A 12 3.30 7.96 -3.72
CA ARG A 12 4.58 8.04 -4.45
C ARG A 12 4.82 6.85 -5.39
N ARG A 13 4.31 5.67 -5.04
CA ARG A 13 4.55 4.41 -5.76
C ARG A 13 3.24 3.78 -6.28
N PHE A 14 2.23 4.60 -6.54
CA PHE A 14 0.86 4.14 -6.78
C PHE A 14 0.74 3.12 -7.91
N SER A 15 1.33 3.41 -9.08
CA SER A 15 1.30 2.51 -10.24
C SER A 15 1.96 1.16 -9.96
N HIS A 16 3.03 1.13 -9.17
CA HIS A 16 3.71 -0.10 -8.77
C HIS A 16 2.83 -0.94 -7.85
N ILE A 17 2.21 -0.30 -6.84
CA ILE A 17 1.31 -0.97 -5.89
C ILE A 17 0.10 -1.55 -6.63
N LEU A 18 -0.52 -0.80 -7.55
CA LEU A 18 -1.64 -1.32 -8.35
C LEU A 18 -1.27 -2.53 -9.18
N ARG A 19 -0.05 -2.56 -9.75
CA ARG A 19 0.43 -3.73 -10.48
C ARG A 19 0.55 -4.94 -9.55
N ALA A 20 1.19 -4.77 -8.38
CA ALA A 20 1.35 -5.85 -7.42
C ALA A 20 0.00 -6.38 -6.91
N VAL A 21 -0.97 -5.49 -6.64
CA VAL A 21 -2.34 -5.89 -6.25
C VAL A 21 -2.99 -6.76 -7.32
N ARG A 22 -2.83 -6.42 -8.61
CA ARG A 22 -3.33 -7.25 -9.72
C ARG A 22 -2.66 -8.62 -9.79
N GLU A 23 -1.44 -8.75 -9.26
CA GLU A 23 -0.69 -10.00 -9.17
C GLU A 23 -1.03 -10.80 -7.90
N GLY A 24 -1.92 -10.29 -7.04
CA GLY A 24 -2.44 -10.97 -5.85
C GLY A 24 -1.94 -10.41 -4.51
N GLN A 25 -1.10 -9.37 -4.52
CA GLN A 25 -0.60 -8.78 -3.28
C GLN A 25 -1.66 -7.93 -2.58
N SER A 26 -1.55 -7.87 -1.25
CA SER A 26 -2.43 -7.07 -0.39
C SER A 26 -1.58 -6.13 0.48
N TYR A 27 -2.07 -4.90 0.66
CA TYR A 27 -1.39 -3.83 1.38
C TYR A 27 -2.34 -3.21 2.39
N VAL A 28 -1.84 -2.89 3.58
CA VAL A 28 -2.55 -2.05 4.55
C VAL A 28 -2.02 -0.63 4.44
N VAL A 29 -2.86 0.30 4.01
CA VAL A 29 -2.49 1.72 3.99
C VAL A 29 -2.57 2.27 5.41
N THR A 30 -1.55 3.01 5.82
CA THR A 30 -1.47 3.61 7.15
C THR A 30 -1.26 5.12 7.09
N SER A 31 -1.85 5.83 8.05
CA SER A 31 -1.59 7.24 8.33
C SER A 31 -1.15 7.37 9.78
N HIS A 32 0.02 7.98 10.02
CA HIS A 32 0.58 8.12 11.37
C HIS A 32 0.63 6.80 12.15
N GLY A 33 0.94 5.69 11.46
CA GLY A 33 1.03 4.35 12.04
C GLY A 33 -0.30 3.65 12.30
N ARG A 34 -1.44 4.23 11.90
CA ARG A 34 -2.77 3.62 12.04
C ARG A 34 -3.34 3.25 10.67
N PRO A 35 -3.96 2.06 10.51
CA PRO A 35 -4.69 1.71 9.30
C PRO A 35 -5.77 2.74 8.99
N VAL A 36 -6.01 3.00 7.70
CA VAL A 36 -7.05 3.91 7.20
C VAL A 36 -7.88 3.27 6.10
#